data_AF-A0A4R0Z1A7-F1
#
_entry.id   AF-A0A4R0Z1A7-F1
#
_cell.length_a   1.000
_cell.length_b   1.000
_cell.length_c   1.000
_cell.angle_alpha   90.00
_cell.angle_beta   90.00
_cell.angle_gamma   90.00
#
_symmetry.space_group_name_H-M   'P 1'
#
loop_
_entity.id
_entity.type
_entity.pdbx_description
1 polymer ?
#
loop_
_entity_poly.entity_id
_entity_poly.type
_entity_poly.pdbx_seq_one_letter_code
_entity_poly.pdbx_strand_id
1 'polypeptide(L)'
;MVHIFFPSNGRSQGARKAVSTLVLALVLGSLGGCASVPPPDTAMNQAQTQLQAARDAGAADYAPVDLGFAQNKFQQAQSAMASRDYDVAASLAEEAQADAELARAKARLGAARAQIQAKTDANNQLREQIEETLNQQEQQAQQAAQQAQDQQNGLPPQQQTLDMPAPSSSALQPLPQGQGFETLPQPQQQPQQHDQGGNP
;
A
#
# COMPACT_ATOMS: atom_id res chain seq x y z
N MET A 1 -7.42 -56.81 -86.12
CA MET A 1 -7.21 -55.46 -85.58
C MET A 1 -8.56 -54.98 -85.06
N VAL A 2 -8.82 -55.17 -83.76
CA VAL A 2 -10.09 -54.80 -83.11
C VAL A 2 -9.91 -53.41 -82.53
N HIS A 3 -10.63 -52.43 -83.07
CA HIS A 3 -10.74 -51.10 -82.47
C HIS A 3 -11.96 -51.07 -81.56
N ILE A 4 -11.72 -50.88 -80.26
CA ILE A 4 -12.77 -50.62 -79.26
C ILE A 4 -13.04 -49.11 -79.30
N PHE A 5 -14.26 -48.76 -79.65
CA PHE A 5 -14.79 -47.40 -79.72
C PHE A 5 -15.50 -47.09 -78.40
N PHE A 6 -15.00 -46.12 -77.63
CA PHE A 6 -15.63 -45.61 -76.40
C PHE A 6 -16.55 -44.43 -76.74
N PRO A 7 -17.88 -44.49 -76.47
CA PRO A 7 -18.71 -43.29 -76.51
C PRO A 7 -18.60 -42.49 -75.20
N SER A 8 -18.41 -41.17 -75.31
CA SER A 8 -18.51 -40.24 -74.19
C SER A 8 -19.98 -40.05 -73.79
N ASN A 9 -20.32 -40.38 -72.54
CA ASN A 9 -21.69 -40.25 -72.04
C ASN A 9 -21.99 -38.81 -71.58
N GLY A 10 -23.14 -38.29 -72.03
CA GLY A 10 -23.55 -36.89 -71.92
C GLY A 10 -23.69 -36.35 -70.49
N ARG A 11 -23.16 -35.15 -70.25
CA ARG A 11 -23.31 -34.37 -69.01
C ARG A 11 -24.74 -33.84 -68.91
N SER A 12 -25.51 -34.37 -67.97
CA SER A 12 -26.86 -33.93 -67.64
C SER A 12 -26.86 -32.50 -67.06
N GLN A 13 -27.43 -31.56 -67.82
CA GLN A 13 -27.55 -30.13 -67.47
C GLN A 13 -28.42 -29.87 -66.22
N GLY A 14 -29.29 -30.82 -65.84
CA GLY A 14 -30.19 -30.70 -64.68
C GLY A 14 -29.50 -30.77 -63.31
N ALA A 15 -28.41 -31.55 -63.19
CA ALA A 15 -27.68 -31.68 -61.93
C ALA A 15 -26.95 -30.40 -61.53
N ARG A 16 -26.55 -29.57 -62.51
CA ARG A 16 -25.80 -28.33 -62.25
C ARG A 16 -26.66 -27.24 -61.62
N LYS A 17 -27.93 -27.15 -62.00
CA LYS A 17 -28.84 -26.13 -61.45
C LYS A 17 -29.26 -26.44 -60.01
N ALA A 18 -29.52 -27.71 -59.70
CA ALA A 18 -29.89 -28.13 -58.35
C ALA A 18 -28.76 -27.96 -57.32
N VAL A 19 -27.51 -28.22 -57.72
CA VAL A 19 -26.33 -28.01 -56.85
C VAL A 19 -26.07 -26.52 -56.60
N SER A 20 -26.26 -25.67 -57.62
CA SER A 20 -26.03 -24.22 -57.48
C SER A 20 -27.01 -23.53 -56.55
N THR A 21 -28.29 -23.94 -56.52
CA THR A 21 -29.29 -23.37 -55.60
C THR A 21 -29.06 -23.83 -54.15
N LEU A 22 -28.55 -25.04 -53.95
CA LEU A 22 -28.27 -25.59 -52.62
C LEU A 22 -27.04 -24.93 -51.98
N VAL A 23 -25.99 -24.64 -52.76
CA VAL A 23 -24.79 -23.93 -52.27
C VAL A 23 -25.10 -22.48 -51.90
N LEU A 24 -25.94 -21.78 -52.68
CA LEU A 24 -26.32 -20.40 -52.37
C LEU A 24 -27.16 -20.29 -51.09
N ALA A 25 -28.05 -21.26 -50.83
CA ALA A 25 -28.82 -21.32 -49.58
C ALA A 25 -27.93 -21.62 -48.35
N LEU A 26 -26.90 -22.45 -48.50
CA LEU A 26 -25.94 -22.77 -47.43
C LEU A 26 -25.01 -21.59 -47.10
N VAL A 27 -24.61 -20.80 -48.10
CA VAL A 27 -23.80 -19.59 -47.91
C VAL A 27 -24.62 -18.44 -47.33
N LEU A 28 -25.90 -18.30 -47.70
CA LEU A 28 -26.78 -17.30 -47.07
C LEU A 28 -27.18 -17.67 -45.62
N GLY A 29 -27.21 -18.97 -45.30
CA GLY A 29 -27.45 -19.45 -43.94
C GLY A 29 -26.27 -19.27 -42.97
N SER A 30 -25.03 -19.22 -43.46
CA SER A 30 -23.85 -19.04 -42.61
C SER A 30 -23.58 -17.58 -42.18
N LEU A 31 -24.27 -16.60 -42.79
CA LEU A 31 -24.21 -15.19 -42.36
C LEU A 31 -25.31 -14.81 -41.34
N GLY A 32 -26.31 -15.68 -41.12
CA GLY A 32 -27.41 -15.45 -40.16
C GLY A 32 -27.23 -16.15 -38.81
N GLY A 33 -26.08 -16.76 -38.57
CA GLY A 33 -25.78 -17.59 -37.40
C GLY A 33 -25.11 -16.86 -36.24
N CYS A 34 -25.55 -15.66 -35.85
CA CYS A 34 -25.40 -15.25 -34.45
C CYS A 34 -26.47 -16.01 -33.66
N ALA A 35 -26.21 -17.29 -33.39
CA ALA A 35 -26.99 -18.08 -32.48
C ALA A 35 -26.86 -17.44 -31.09
N SER A 36 -27.88 -16.66 -30.69
CA SER A 36 -28.11 -16.11 -29.35
C SER A 36 -26.84 -15.89 -28.50
N VAL A 37 -26.31 -14.67 -28.49
CA VAL A 37 -25.26 -14.29 -27.54
C VAL A 37 -25.76 -14.60 -26.12
N PRO A 38 -25.10 -15.49 -25.37
CA PRO A 38 -25.52 -15.80 -24.01
C PRO A 38 -25.24 -14.59 -23.09
N PRO A 39 -25.96 -14.46 -21.97
CA PRO A 39 -25.68 -13.42 -20.99
C PRO A 39 -24.20 -13.45 -20.52
N PRO A 40 -23.49 -12.29 -20.50
CA PRO A 40 -22.08 -12.20 -20.12
C PRO A 40 -21.86 -12.17 -18.60
N ASP A 41 -22.41 -13.14 -17.87
CA ASP A 41 -22.37 -13.17 -16.39
C ASP A 41 -20.95 -13.14 -15.82
N THR A 42 -19.99 -13.79 -16.51
CA THR A 42 -18.58 -13.79 -16.10
C THR A 42 -17.99 -12.38 -16.12
N ALA A 43 -18.19 -11.61 -17.19
CA ALA A 43 -17.67 -10.25 -17.31
C ALA A 43 -18.32 -9.32 -16.27
N MET A 44 -19.64 -9.45 -16.07
CA MET A 44 -20.38 -8.70 -15.05
C MET A 44 -19.83 -8.96 -13.64
N ASN A 45 -19.58 -10.22 -13.29
CA ASN A 45 -19.04 -10.60 -11.99
C ASN A 45 -17.59 -10.11 -11.80
N GLN A 46 -16.75 -10.15 -12.84
CA GLN A 46 -15.38 -9.65 -12.78
C GLN A 46 -15.35 -8.13 -12.56
N ALA A 47 -16.16 -7.38 -13.31
CA ALA A 47 -16.30 -5.94 -13.16
C ALA A 47 -16.77 -5.55 -11.76
N GLN A 48 -17.79 -6.24 -11.23
CA GLN A 48 -18.29 -6.02 -9.87
C GLN A 48 -17.22 -6.30 -8.81
N THR A 49 -16.47 -7.40 -8.97
CA THR A 49 -15.38 -7.77 -8.05
C THR A 49 -14.27 -6.71 -8.06
N GLN A 50 -13.85 -6.23 -9.23
CA GLN A 50 -12.82 -5.19 -9.32
C GLN A 50 -13.31 -3.84 -8.78
N LEU A 51 -14.58 -3.49 -9.01
CA LEU A 51 -15.18 -2.31 -8.39
C LEU A 51 -15.11 -2.37 -6.87
N GLN A 52 -15.41 -3.53 -6.28
CA GLN A 52 -15.28 -3.71 -4.84
C GLN A 52 -13.82 -3.60 -4.39
N ALA A 53 -12.90 -4.27 -5.10
CA ALA A 53 -11.48 -4.22 -4.78
C ALA A 53 -10.87 -2.80 -4.91
N ALA A 54 -11.41 -1.96 -5.80
CA ALA A 54 -11.06 -0.55 -5.91
C ALA A 54 -11.58 0.27 -4.72
N ARG A 55 -12.84 0.04 -4.30
CA ARG A 55 -13.42 0.67 -3.10
C ARG A 55 -12.63 0.30 -1.84
N ASP A 56 -12.34 -0.99 -1.66
CA ASP A 56 -11.57 -1.49 -0.51
C ASP A 56 -10.14 -0.92 -0.48
N ALA A 57 -9.57 -0.59 -1.63
CA ALA A 57 -8.28 0.07 -1.75
C ALA A 57 -8.32 1.59 -1.46
N GLY A 58 -9.49 2.15 -1.12
CA GLY A 58 -9.66 3.58 -0.86
C GLY A 58 -9.73 4.44 -2.12
N ALA A 59 -10.18 3.89 -3.25
CA ALA A 59 -10.26 4.66 -4.50
C ALA A 59 -11.20 5.87 -4.43
N ALA A 60 -12.16 5.90 -3.49
CA ALA A 60 -12.99 7.09 -3.27
C ALA A 60 -12.17 8.31 -2.84
N ASP A 61 -11.10 8.11 -2.06
CA ASP A 61 -10.27 9.19 -1.52
C ASP A 61 -9.12 9.54 -2.49
N TYR A 62 -8.51 8.52 -3.08
CA TYR A 62 -7.27 8.67 -3.84
C TYR A 62 -7.43 8.64 -5.36
N ALA A 63 -8.56 8.13 -5.89
CA ALA A 63 -8.84 8.02 -7.32
C ALA A 63 -10.35 8.16 -7.66
N PRO A 64 -11.05 9.19 -7.15
CA PRO A 64 -12.51 9.29 -7.25
C PRO A 64 -13.03 9.35 -8.68
N VAL A 65 -12.28 9.99 -9.58
CA VAL A 65 -12.65 10.16 -10.99
C VAL A 65 -12.66 8.81 -11.71
N ASP A 66 -11.58 8.03 -11.58
CA ASP A 66 -11.47 6.70 -12.20
C ASP A 66 -12.51 5.72 -11.62
N LEU A 67 -12.71 5.76 -10.29
CA LEU A 67 -13.76 4.97 -9.65
C LEU A 67 -15.16 5.35 -10.17
N GLY A 68 -15.40 6.64 -10.39
CA GLY A 68 -16.64 7.14 -10.98
C GLY A 68 -16.85 6.62 -12.40
N PHE A 69 -15.83 6.62 -13.25
CA PHE A 69 -15.91 6.05 -14.60
C PHE A 69 -16.27 4.56 -14.58
N ALA A 70 -15.59 3.77 -13.74
CA ALA A 70 -15.88 2.35 -13.57
C ALA A 70 -17.34 2.11 -13.13
N GLN A 71 -17.84 2.89 -12.16
CA GLN A 71 -19.21 2.77 -11.67
C GLN A 71 -20.24 3.14 -12.73
N ASN A 72 -20.02 4.24 -13.45
CA ASN A 72 -20.93 4.69 -14.50
C ASN A 72 -21.00 3.67 -15.65
N LYS A 73 -19.88 3.10 -16.07
CA LYS A 73 -19.87 2.06 -17.11
C LYS A 73 -20.51 0.76 -16.65
N PHE A 74 -20.27 0.35 -15.40
CA PHE A 74 -20.93 -0.83 -14.85
C PHE A 74 -22.44 -0.65 -14.71
N GLN A 75 -22.93 0.56 -14.40
CA GLN A 75 -24.37 0.87 -14.43
C GLN A 75 -24.95 0.79 -15.85
N GLN A 76 -24.23 1.30 -16.85
CA GLN A 76 -24.62 1.15 -18.26
C GLN A 76 -24.62 -0.32 -18.69
N ALA A 77 -23.64 -1.12 -18.25
CA ALA A 77 -23.58 -2.55 -18.50
C ALA A 77 -24.80 -3.27 -17.91
N GLN A 78 -25.21 -2.93 -16.68
CA GLN A 78 -26.42 -3.47 -16.05
C GLN A 78 -27.69 -3.07 -16.81
N SER A 79 -27.75 -1.85 -17.35
CA SER A 79 -28.86 -1.43 -18.20
C SER A 79 -28.91 -2.22 -19.51
N ALA A 80 -27.76 -2.45 -20.16
CA ALA A 80 -27.67 -3.27 -21.36
C ALA A 80 -28.05 -4.73 -21.08
N MET A 81 -27.63 -5.30 -19.93
CA MET A 81 -28.08 -6.62 -19.47
C MET A 81 -29.60 -6.70 -19.36
N ALA A 82 -30.23 -5.68 -18.76
CA ALA A 82 -31.68 -5.62 -18.60
C ALA A 82 -32.42 -5.52 -19.95
N SER A 83 -31.84 -4.80 -20.92
CA SER A 83 -32.32 -4.72 -22.31
C SER A 83 -32.02 -5.97 -23.14
N ARG A 84 -31.24 -6.93 -22.62
CA ARG A 84 -30.73 -8.12 -23.32
C ARG A 84 -29.75 -7.80 -24.46
N ASP A 85 -29.14 -6.61 -24.41
CA ASP A 85 -28.06 -6.19 -25.32
C ASP A 85 -26.72 -6.73 -24.81
N TYR A 86 -26.57 -8.05 -24.87
CA TYR A 86 -25.48 -8.78 -24.20
C TYR A 86 -24.08 -8.43 -24.71
N ASP A 87 -23.92 -8.12 -26.00
CA ASP A 87 -22.63 -7.69 -26.55
C ASP A 87 -22.19 -6.34 -25.96
N VAL A 88 -23.14 -5.41 -25.82
CA VAL A 88 -22.90 -4.08 -25.23
C VAL A 88 -22.67 -4.19 -23.73
N ALA A 89 -23.40 -5.08 -23.05
CA ALA A 89 -23.17 -5.36 -21.64
C ALA A 89 -21.76 -5.92 -21.39
N ALA A 90 -21.29 -6.85 -22.23
CA ALA A 90 -19.96 -7.44 -22.11
C ALA A 90 -18.87 -6.39 -22.27
N SER A 91 -18.93 -5.57 -23.32
CA SER A 91 -17.92 -4.53 -23.56
C SER A 91 -17.88 -3.49 -22.44
N LEU A 92 -19.04 -3.00 -22.00
CA LEU A 92 -19.12 -2.03 -20.90
C LEU A 92 -18.64 -2.62 -19.57
N ALA A 93 -18.87 -3.91 -19.31
CA ALA A 93 -18.38 -4.59 -18.13
C ALA A 93 -16.85 -4.73 -18.15
N GLU A 94 -16.27 -5.11 -19.28
CA GLU A 94 -14.80 -5.18 -19.45
C GLU A 94 -14.15 -3.80 -19.29
N GLU A 95 -14.74 -2.75 -19.87
CA GLU A 95 -14.25 -1.38 -19.66
C GLU A 95 -14.37 -0.95 -18.20
N ALA A 96 -15.49 -1.25 -17.54
CA ALA A 96 -15.67 -0.95 -16.13
C ALA A 96 -14.66 -1.69 -15.25
N GLN A 97 -14.31 -2.93 -15.60
CA GLN A 97 -13.28 -3.71 -14.94
C GLN A 97 -11.91 -3.01 -15.06
N ALA A 98 -11.53 -2.62 -16.28
CA ALA A 98 -10.25 -1.95 -16.53
C ALA A 98 -10.15 -0.60 -15.78
N ASP A 99 -11.23 0.19 -15.80
CA ASP A 99 -11.30 1.46 -15.05
C ASP A 99 -11.21 1.22 -13.53
N ALA A 100 -11.84 0.16 -13.02
CA ALA A 100 -11.77 -0.20 -11.60
C ALA A 100 -10.36 -0.64 -11.19
N GLU A 101 -9.68 -1.42 -12.03
CA GLU A 101 -8.28 -1.82 -11.81
C GLU A 101 -7.34 -0.60 -11.81
N LEU A 102 -7.56 0.35 -12.72
CA LEU A 102 -6.84 1.62 -12.75
C LEU A 102 -7.08 2.43 -11.47
N ALA A 103 -8.34 2.57 -11.05
CA ALA A 103 -8.71 3.27 -9.83
C ALA A 103 -8.05 2.63 -8.60
N ARG A 104 -8.06 1.29 -8.51
CA ARG A 104 -7.40 0.52 -7.44
C ARG A 104 -5.90 0.75 -7.42
N ALA A 105 -5.24 0.73 -8.57
CA ALA A 105 -3.80 0.95 -8.67
C ALA A 105 -3.41 2.37 -8.22
N LYS A 106 -4.16 3.38 -8.71
CA LYS A 106 -3.99 4.78 -8.28
C LYS A 106 -4.26 4.96 -6.79
N ALA A 107 -5.26 4.27 -6.25
CA ALA A 107 -5.58 4.34 -4.83
C ALA A 107 -4.44 3.82 -3.95
N ARG A 108 -3.90 2.65 -4.30
CA ARG A 108 -2.72 2.07 -3.62
C ARG A 108 -1.51 2.99 -3.69
N LEU A 109 -1.28 3.61 -4.85
CA LEU A 109 -0.20 4.58 -5.01
C LEU A 109 -0.40 5.83 -4.13
N GLY A 110 -1.62 6.37 -4.11
CA GLY A 110 -1.98 7.51 -3.26
C GLY A 110 -1.77 7.20 -1.77
N ALA A 111 -2.28 6.07 -1.30
CA ALA A 111 -2.11 5.61 0.07
C ALA A 111 -0.63 5.39 0.41
N ALA A 112 0.16 4.79 -0.49
CA ALA A 112 1.59 4.61 -0.26
C ALA A 112 2.34 5.95 -0.16
N ARG A 113 2.01 6.92 -1.00
CA ARG A 113 2.58 8.28 -0.92
C ARG A 113 2.23 8.97 0.39
N ALA A 114 0.98 8.86 0.85
CA ALA A 114 0.56 9.41 2.14
C ALA A 114 1.32 8.77 3.31
N GLN A 115 1.55 7.46 3.27
CA GLN A 115 2.36 6.76 4.28
C GLN A 115 3.82 7.20 4.25
N ILE A 116 4.41 7.39 3.07
CA ILE A 116 5.78 7.90 2.93
C ILE A 116 5.87 9.30 3.53
N GLN A 117 4.92 10.18 3.21
CA GLN A 117 4.91 11.54 3.75
C GLN A 117 4.82 11.53 5.28
N ALA A 118 3.88 10.78 5.85
CA ALA A 118 3.72 10.68 7.30
C ALA A 118 4.99 10.16 8.00
N LYS A 119 5.70 9.20 7.39
CA LYS A 119 6.97 8.70 7.92
C LYS A 119 8.08 9.74 7.80
N THR A 120 8.15 10.47 6.70
CA THR A 120 9.14 11.55 6.53
C THR A 120 8.91 12.65 7.57
N ASP A 121 7.67 13.05 7.79
CA ASP A 121 7.31 14.07 8.78
C ASP A 121 7.68 13.61 10.20
N ALA A 122 7.37 12.36 10.55
CA ALA A 122 7.78 11.78 11.83
C ALA A 122 9.31 11.73 12.01
N ASN A 123 10.06 11.41 10.95
CA ASN A 123 11.53 11.43 11.00
C ASN A 123 12.08 12.86 11.19
N ASN A 124 11.47 13.85 10.54
CA ASN A 124 11.88 15.25 10.68
C ASN A 124 11.61 15.76 12.10
N GLN A 125 10.43 15.47 12.65
CA GLN A 125 10.10 15.80 14.05
C GLN A 125 11.09 15.18 15.04
N LEU A 126 11.48 13.92 14.85
CA LEU A 126 12.48 13.29 15.70
C LEU A 126 13.85 13.98 15.60
N ARG A 127 14.25 14.43 14.40
CA ARG A 127 15.51 15.16 14.21
C ARG A 127 15.48 16.52 14.91
N GLU A 128 14.37 17.25 14.78
CA GLU A 128 14.16 18.53 15.46
C GLU A 128 14.21 18.35 16.98
N GLN A 129 13.54 17.33 17.52
CA GLN A 129 13.58 17.03 18.97
C GLN A 129 15.00 16.71 19.47
N ILE A 130 15.80 15.98 18.68
CA ILE A 130 17.20 15.71 19.04
C ILE A 130 17.99 17.01 19.09
N GLU A 131 17.87 17.87 18.07
CA GLU A 131 18.55 19.17 18.04
C GLU A 131 18.13 20.07 19.20
N GLU A 132 16.83 20.17 19.47
CA GLU A 132 16.30 20.92 20.62
C GLU A 132 16.85 20.39 21.95
N THR A 133 16.89 19.08 22.14
CA THR A 133 17.40 18.45 23.37
C THR A 133 18.89 18.74 23.55
N LEU A 134 19.68 18.67 22.47
CA LEU A 134 21.11 19.00 22.51
C LEU A 134 21.32 20.48 22.89
N ASN A 135 20.61 21.40 22.23
CA ASN A 135 20.68 22.82 22.52
C ASN A 135 20.25 23.13 23.98
N GLN A 136 19.22 22.46 24.48
CA GLN A 136 18.77 22.58 25.88
C GLN A 136 19.85 22.09 26.85
N GLN A 137 20.52 20.98 26.55
CA GLN A 137 21.59 20.45 27.38
C GLN A 137 22.79 21.41 27.44
N GLU A 138 23.14 22.02 26.30
CA GLU A 138 24.18 23.05 26.24
C GLU A 138 23.79 24.30 27.04
N GLN A 139 22.55 24.76 26.93
CA GLN A 139 22.05 25.91 27.70
C GLN A 139 22.03 25.62 29.21
N GLN A 140 21.62 24.43 29.63
CA GLN A 140 21.65 24.01 31.04
C GLN A 140 23.08 23.97 31.57
N ALA A 141 24.04 23.47 30.79
CA ALA A 141 25.45 23.48 31.17
C ALA A 141 26.00 24.91 31.31
N GLN A 142 25.63 25.83 30.41
CA GLN A 142 26.02 27.24 30.48
C GLN A 142 25.38 27.95 31.69
N GLN A 143 24.11 27.68 31.99
CA GLN A 143 23.42 28.24 33.15
C GLN A 143 24.01 27.73 34.47
N ALA A 144 24.32 26.43 34.56
CA ALA A 144 24.99 25.86 35.72
C ALA A 144 26.37 26.50 35.96
N ALA A 145 27.12 26.79 34.89
CA ALA A 145 28.39 27.50 35.00
C ALA A 145 28.23 28.96 35.47
N GLN A 146 27.22 29.69 34.99
CA GLN A 146 26.93 31.07 35.43
C GLN A 146 26.53 31.13 36.91
N GLN A 147 25.64 30.23 37.35
CA GLN A 147 25.23 30.14 38.76
C GLN A 147 26.38 29.85 39.72
N ALA A 148 27.38 29.07 39.28
CA ALA A 148 28.58 28.82 40.05
C ALA A 148 29.45 30.08 40.20
N GLN A 149 29.53 30.93 39.16
CA GLN A 149 30.25 32.21 39.22
C GLN A 149 29.55 33.23 40.14
N ASP A 150 28.23 33.33 40.10
CA ASP A 150 27.47 34.27 40.93
C ASP A 150 27.58 33.97 42.44
N GLN A 151 27.58 32.69 42.83
CA GLN A 151 27.82 32.29 44.22
C GLN A 151 29.23 32.66 44.70
N GLN A 152 30.20 32.66 43.79
CA GLN A 152 31.58 33.02 44.11
C GLN A 152 31.76 34.53 44.27
N ASN A 153 30.97 35.35 43.56
CA ASN A 153 30.91 36.80 43.73
C ASN A 153 30.02 37.28 44.90
N GLY A 154 29.17 36.41 45.45
CA GLY A 154 28.28 36.72 46.58
C GLY A 154 28.87 36.44 47.97
N LEU A 155 30.07 35.86 48.07
CA LEU A 155 30.72 35.66 49.36
C LEU A 155 31.11 37.02 49.95
N PRO A 156 30.68 37.37 51.18
CA PRO A 156 31.14 38.59 51.84
C PRO A 156 32.68 38.57 51.88
N PRO A 157 33.35 39.73 51.70
CA PRO A 157 34.81 39.78 51.70
C PRO A 157 35.31 39.09 52.96
N GLN A 158 36.04 37.99 52.77
CA GLN A 158 36.59 37.21 53.87
C GLN A 158 37.47 38.15 54.68
N GLN A 159 37.01 38.49 55.88
CA GLN A 159 37.89 39.03 56.90
C GLN A 159 38.99 37.99 57.10
N GLN A 160 40.20 38.43 56.73
CA GLN A 160 41.45 37.70 56.83
C GLN A 160 41.47 36.87 58.12
N THR A 161 41.42 35.55 57.98
CA THR A 161 41.67 34.63 59.09
C THR A 161 43.13 34.80 59.49
N LEU A 162 43.35 35.68 60.47
CA LEU A 162 44.63 35.82 61.16
C LEU A 162 44.95 34.47 61.80
N ASP A 163 46.12 33.95 61.46
CA ASP A 163 46.89 32.91 62.13
C ASP A 163 46.26 32.38 63.43
N MET A 164 45.58 31.24 63.36
CA MET A 164 45.37 30.38 64.52
C MET A 164 46.00 29.01 64.22
N PRO A 165 46.90 28.51 65.09
CA PRO A 165 47.48 27.19 64.94
C PRO A 165 46.39 26.12 65.08
N ALA A 166 46.46 25.09 64.22
CA ALA A 166 45.54 23.97 64.23
C ALA A 166 45.49 23.31 65.63
N PRO A 167 44.30 23.03 66.20
CA PRO A 167 44.22 22.11 67.33
C PRO A 167 44.69 20.73 66.87
N SER A 168 45.52 20.07 67.68
CA SER A 168 46.22 18.81 67.40
C SER A 168 45.31 17.56 67.32
N SER A 169 44.08 17.68 66.84
CA SER A 169 43.06 16.61 66.91
C SER A 169 42.77 15.92 65.59
N SER A 170 43.69 15.96 64.62
CA SER A 170 43.71 15.02 63.49
C SER A 170 44.54 13.79 63.84
N ALA A 171 44.09 13.03 64.84
CA ALA A 171 44.45 11.63 64.95
C ALA A 171 43.48 10.82 64.08
N LEU A 172 44.02 10.03 63.16
CA LEU A 172 43.28 9.05 62.36
C LEU A 172 42.45 8.14 63.29
N GLN A 173 41.13 8.31 63.30
CA GLN A 173 40.21 7.31 63.83
C GLN A 173 40.01 6.24 62.74
N PRO A 174 40.43 4.97 62.95
CA PRO A 174 40.15 3.91 61.99
C PRO A 174 38.63 3.62 61.95
N LEU A 175 38.07 3.54 60.74
CA LEU A 175 36.67 3.21 60.51
C LEU A 175 36.35 1.79 61.01
N PRO A 176 35.23 1.59 61.75
CA PRO A 176 34.71 0.26 62.00
C PRO A 176 34.20 -0.34 60.69
N GLN A 177 34.72 -1.52 60.34
CA GLN A 177 34.12 -2.33 59.27
C GLN A 177 32.78 -2.87 59.77
N GLY A 178 31.69 -2.34 59.21
CA GLY A 178 30.36 -2.88 59.50
C GLY A 178 29.23 -2.01 58.98
N GLN A 179 28.49 -2.59 58.04
CA GLN A 179 27.06 -2.34 57.78
C GLN A 179 26.68 -1.14 56.90
N GLY A 180 26.53 -1.44 55.60
CA GLY A 180 25.28 -1.29 54.86
C GLY A 180 24.80 0.11 54.50
N PHE A 181 25.01 0.50 53.22
CA PHE A 181 24.07 1.34 52.48
C PHE A 181 23.94 0.84 51.04
N GLU A 182 22.87 0.08 50.82
CA GLU A 182 22.05 -0.03 49.60
C GLU A 182 21.75 1.41 49.10
N THR A 183 21.89 1.83 47.84
CA THR A 183 21.21 1.36 46.61
C THR A 183 21.87 2.04 45.40
N LEU A 184 22.19 1.27 44.36
CA LEU A 184 22.41 1.78 43.00
C LEU A 184 21.12 1.52 42.20
N PRO A 185 20.65 2.45 41.34
CA PRO A 185 19.67 2.10 40.32
C PRO A 185 20.37 1.20 39.30
N GLN A 186 19.95 -0.06 39.25
CA GLN A 186 20.40 -1.04 38.28
C GLN A 186 19.82 -0.69 36.89
N PRO A 187 20.60 -0.73 35.80
CA PRO A 187 20.03 -0.63 34.46
C PRO A 187 19.13 -1.86 34.26
N GLN A 188 17.84 -1.64 34.02
CA GLN A 188 16.92 -2.73 33.72
C GLN A 188 17.39 -3.46 32.46
N GLN A 189 17.78 -4.72 32.65
CA GLN A 189 18.02 -5.68 31.59
C GLN A 189 16.70 -5.93 30.86
N GLN A 190 16.68 -5.67 29.56
CA GLN A 190 15.63 -6.10 28.65
C GLN A 190 15.54 -7.64 28.68
N PRO A 191 14.35 -8.25 28.81
CA PRO A 191 14.21 -9.68 28.63
C PRO A 191 14.41 -10.02 27.16
N GLN A 192 15.44 -10.82 26.87
CA GLN A 192 15.52 -11.54 25.61
C GLN A 192 14.36 -12.54 25.56
N GLN A 193 13.32 -12.21 24.82
CA GLN A 193 12.32 -13.17 24.41
C GLN A 193 12.88 -14.00 23.25
N HIS A 194 13.28 -15.20 23.63
CA HIS A 194 13.52 -16.34 22.77
C HIS A 194 12.16 -16.76 22.19
N ASP A 195 11.88 -16.43 20.93
CA ASP A 195 10.74 -16.98 20.20
C ASP A 195 11.24 -17.96 19.14
N GLN A 196 11.20 -19.24 19.51
CA GLN A 196 11.22 -20.36 18.58
C GLN A 196 9.77 -20.69 18.21
N GLY A 197 9.42 -20.45 16.94
CA GLY A 197 8.21 -20.94 16.29
C GLY A 197 8.11 -20.28 14.91
N GLY A 198 8.41 -20.91 13.78
CA GLY A 198 8.07 -22.28 13.44
C GLY A 198 6.57 -22.35 13.17
N ASN A 199 6.15 -22.05 11.93
CA ASN A 199 5.31 -22.86 11.02
C ASN A 199 4.55 -21.95 10.01
N PRO A 200 3.87 -22.53 9.01
CA PRO A 200 4.37 -23.26 7.83
C PRO A 200 4.51 -22.38 6.58
#